data_AF-A0A529X947-F1
#
_entry.id   AF-A0A529X947-F1
#
_cell.length_a   1.000
_cell.length_b   1.000
_cell.length_c   1.000
_cell.angle_alpha   90.00
_cell.angle_beta   90.00
_cell.angle_gamma   90.00
#
_symmetry.space_group_name_H-M   'P 1'
#
loop_
_entity.id
_entity.type
_entity.pdbx_description
1 polymer ?
#
loop_
_entity_poly.entity_id
_entity_poly.type
_entity_poly.pdbx_seq_one_letter_code
_entity_poly.pdbx_strand_id
1 'polypeptide(L)'
;LDPRTTLSPRLTPPMIGLGLIEQIAPADILAHADPDDRDGDGISGRPNIVRDELSGAVTLGRFGWKAQTASIRQQAADAFAGDIGISTPEMPKPWGDCTEAEKDCLAMPNGVQQRLGTAEAPPPVMDLVTF
;
A
#
# COMPACT_ATOMS: atom_id res chain seq x y z
N LEU A 1 -19.57 21.69 -16.87
CA LEU A 1 -18.47 20.85 -17.42
C LEU A 1 -18.77 20.60 -18.89
N ASP A 2 -17.75 20.55 -19.76
CA ASP A 2 -17.91 20.20 -21.19
C ASP A 2 -18.52 18.79 -21.31
N PRO A 3 -19.40 18.49 -22.28
CA PRO A 3 -20.04 17.18 -22.44
C PRO A 3 -19.08 15.99 -22.59
N ARG A 4 -17.83 16.23 -23.00
CA ARG A 4 -16.77 15.20 -23.12
C ARG A 4 -15.99 15.00 -21.84
N THR A 5 -16.28 15.77 -20.79
CA THR A 5 -15.58 15.64 -19.51
C THR A 5 -16.07 14.39 -18.81
N THR A 6 -15.19 13.39 -18.68
CA THR A 6 -15.45 12.22 -17.84
C THR A 6 -15.05 12.52 -16.39
N LEU A 7 -15.96 12.29 -15.45
CA LEU A 7 -15.67 12.37 -14.03
C LEU A 7 -15.26 10.99 -13.52
N SER A 8 -14.10 10.91 -12.87
CA SER A 8 -13.61 9.72 -12.17
C SER A 8 -13.35 10.10 -10.71
N PRO A 9 -14.38 10.09 -9.85
CA PRO A 9 -14.20 10.40 -8.44
C PRO A 9 -13.25 9.36 -7.81
N ARG A 10 -12.26 9.83 -7.06
CA ARG A 10 -11.37 8.98 -6.29
C ARG A 10 -11.94 8.85 -4.88
N LEU A 11 -12.41 7.65 -4.55
CA LEU A 11 -12.80 7.26 -3.21
C LEU A 11 -11.77 6.25 -2.70
N THR A 12 -11.34 6.38 -1.45
CA THR A 12 -10.49 5.35 -0.84
C THR A 12 -11.36 4.13 -0.52
N PRO A 13 -10.93 2.90 -0.82
CA PRO A 13 -11.66 1.70 -0.41
C PRO A 13 -11.89 1.68 1.11
N PRO A 14 -13.03 1.15 1.59
CA PRO A 14 -13.26 1.04 3.02
C PRO A 14 -12.24 0.10 3.66
N MET A 15 -11.69 0.51 4.81
CA MET A 15 -10.71 -0.28 5.56
C MET A 15 -11.36 -1.41 6.39
N ILE A 16 -12.68 -1.32 6.63
CA ILE A 16 -13.40 -2.27 7.48
C ILE A 16 -13.37 -3.67 6.87
N GLY A 17 -12.91 -4.64 7.65
CA GLY A 17 -12.88 -6.06 7.26
C GLY A 17 -11.68 -6.47 6.40
N LEU A 18 -10.74 -5.56 6.10
CA LEU A 18 -9.55 -5.93 5.32
C LEU A 18 -8.70 -7.00 6.01
N GLY A 19 -8.59 -6.99 7.34
CA GLY A 19 -7.89 -8.05 8.09
C GLY A 19 -8.44 -9.46 7.84
N LEU A 20 -9.75 -9.59 7.56
CA LEU A 20 -10.35 -10.87 7.17
C LEU A 20 -9.93 -11.27 5.75
N ILE A 21 -9.84 -10.30 4.84
CA ILE A 21 -9.38 -10.53 3.48
C ILE A 21 -7.90 -10.91 3.46
N GLU A 22 -7.07 -10.31 4.32
CA GLU A 22 -5.65 -10.66 4.47
C GLU A 22 -5.45 -12.11 4.97
N GLN A 23 -6.39 -12.67 5.72
CA GLN A 23 -6.30 -14.04 6.21
C GLN A 23 -6.60 -15.11 5.15
N ILE A 24 -7.17 -14.74 3.99
CA ILE A 24 -7.37 -15.69 2.89
C ILE A 24 -6.00 -16.22 2.44
N ALA A 25 -5.84 -17.53 2.25
CA ALA A 25 -4.56 -18.07 1.83
C ALA A 25 -4.26 -17.64 0.38
N PRO A 26 -3.01 -17.29 0.02
CA PRO A 26 -2.65 -16.95 -1.36
C PRO A 26 -3.02 -18.04 -2.36
N ALA A 27 -2.91 -19.31 -1.98
CA ALA A 27 -3.26 -20.45 -2.81
C ALA A 27 -4.75 -20.46 -3.19
N ASP A 28 -5.64 -20.07 -2.27
CA ASP A 28 -7.08 -20.01 -2.54
C ASP A 28 -7.38 -18.94 -3.59
N ILE A 29 -6.75 -17.76 -3.49
CA ILE A 29 -6.91 -16.69 -4.47
C ILE A 29 -6.35 -17.14 -5.84
N LEU A 30 -5.17 -17.75 -5.85
CA LEU A 30 -4.53 -18.21 -7.09
C LEU A 30 -5.31 -19.34 -7.78
N ALA A 31 -6.02 -20.18 -7.02
CA ALA A 31 -6.85 -21.24 -7.56
C ALA A 31 -8.04 -20.71 -8.39
N HIS A 32 -8.47 -19.48 -8.13
CA HIS A 32 -9.53 -18.78 -8.89
C HIS A 32 -8.99 -17.95 -10.05
N ALA A 33 -7.69 -18.03 -10.38
CA ALA A 33 -7.15 -17.39 -11.56
C ALA A 33 -7.69 -18.06 -12.83
N ASP A 34 -8.28 -17.26 -13.72
CA ASP A 34 -8.77 -17.73 -15.01
C ASP A 34 -8.40 -16.76 -16.14
N PRO A 35 -7.11 -16.69 -16.52
CA PRO A 35 -6.64 -15.71 -17.50
C PRO A 35 -7.22 -15.89 -18.91
N ASP A 36 -7.78 -17.07 -19.19
CA ASP A 36 -8.24 -17.51 -20.52
C ASP A 36 -9.76 -17.77 -20.56
N ASP A 37 -10.52 -17.39 -19.52
CA ASP A 37 -11.99 -17.54 -19.44
C ASP A 37 -12.45 -18.97 -19.81
N ARG A 38 -11.92 -19.95 -19.07
CA ARG A 38 -12.09 -21.39 -19.33
C ARG A 38 -13.49 -21.89 -18.97
N ASP A 39 -14.19 -21.21 -18.07
CA ASP A 39 -15.57 -21.53 -17.71
C ASP A 39 -16.62 -20.77 -18.54
N GLY A 40 -16.20 -19.75 -19.30
CA GLY A 40 -17.03 -19.03 -20.26
C GLY A 40 -18.03 -18.08 -19.61
N ASP A 41 -17.74 -17.58 -18.42
CA ASP A 41 -18.56 -16.59 -17.71
C ASP A 41 -18.28 -15.14 -18.16
N GLY A 42 -17.25 -14.93 -18.98
CA GLY A 42 -16.82 -13.64 -19.50
C GLY A 42 -15.80 -12.90 -18.64
N ILE A 43 -15.25 -13.55 -17.60
CA ILE A 43 -14.28 -12.97 -16.66
C ILE A 43 -12.91 -13.61 -16.83
N SER A 44 -11.95 -12.85 -17.36
CA SER A 44 -10.55 -13.31 -17.49
C SER A 44 -9.66 -12.84 -16.33
N GLY A 45 -9.90 -13.36 -15.13
CA GLY A 45 -9.23 -12.95 -13.90
C GLY A 45 -7.71 -13.21 -13.87
N ARG A 46 -6.90 -12.18 -13.63
CA ARG A 46 -5.43 -12.27 -13.54
C ARG A 46 -4.93 -11.72 -12.19
N PRO A 47 -4.44 -12.57 -11.28
CA PRO A 47 -3.85 -12.10 -10.03
C PRO A 47 -2.64 -11.19 -10.30
N ASN A 48 -2.53 -10.09 -9.55
CA ASN A 48 -1.35 -9.25 -9.60
C ASN A 48 -0.25 -9.86 -8.75
N ILE A 49 0.97 -9.92 -9.29
CA ILE A 49 2.15 -10.44 -8.59
C ILE A 49 3.09 -9.26 -8.36
N VAL A 50 3.39 -9.00 -7.09
CA VAL A 50 4.13 -7.84 -6.63
C VAL A 50 5.40 -8.26 -5.90
N ARG A 51 6.30 -7.32 -5.65
CA ARG A 51 7.45 -7.55 -4.80
C ARG A 51 7.15 -6.91 -3.45
N ASP A 52 7.17 -7.71 -2.38
CA ASP A 52 7.08 -7.21 -1.02
C ASP A 52 8.31 -6.36 -0.72
N GLU A 53 8.11 -5.12 -0.30
CA GLU A 53 9.23 -4.17 -0.12
C GLU A 53 10.12 -4.55 1.06
N LEU A 54 9.54 -5.12 2.12
CA LEU A 54 10.26 -5.49 3.34
C LEU A 54 11.13 -6.72 3.14
N SER A 55 10.57 -7.81 2.62
CA SER A 55 11.29 -9.07 2.42
C SER A 55 12.01 -9.17 1.07
N GLY A 56 11.62 -8.33 0.10
CA GLY A 56 12.05 -8.43 -1.29
C GLY A 56 11.46 -9.63 -2.04
N ALA A 57 10.59 -10.41 -1.42
CA ALA A 57 10.01 -11.62 -2.01
C ALA A 57 8.96 -11.27 -3.08
N VAL A 58 8.87 -12.10 -4.11
CA VAL A 58 7.77 -12.03 -5.08
C VAL A 58 6.56 -12.70 -4.45
N THR A 59 5.45 -11.98 -4.34
CA THR A 59 4.24 -12.42 -3.64
C THR A 59 2.97 -11.97 -4.35
N LEU A 60 1.82 -12.46 -3.88
CA LEU A 60 0.52 -12.04 -4.36
C LEU A 60 0.22 -10.61 -3.90
N GLY A 61 -0.11 -9.74 -4.85
CA GLY A 61 -0.68 -8.43 -4.56
C GLY A 61 -2.16 -8.54 -4.23
N ARG A 62 -2.64 -7.77 -3.25
CA ARG A 62 -3.97 -7.97 -2.65
C ARG A 62 -4.73 -6.68 -2.40
N PHE A 63 -4.04 -5.63 -1.99
CA PHE A 63 -4.67 -4.38 -1.56
C PHE A 63 -4.40 -3.22 -2.52
N GLY A 64 -5.26 -2.20 -2.42
CA GLY A 64 -5.30 -1.09 -3.36
C GLY A 64 -6.08 -1.43 -4.64
N TRP A 65 -6.36 -0.38 -5.43
CA TRP A 65 -7.20 -0.46 -6.63
C TRP A 65 -6.71 -1.42 -7.72
N LYS A 66 -5.42 -1.76 -7.73
CA LYS A 66 -4.80 -2.69 -8.68
C LYS A 66 -4.10 -3.85 -7.98
N ALA A 67 -4.46 -4.12 -6.72
CA ALA A 67 -3.82 -5.13 -5.90
C ALA A 67 -2.28 -4.94 -5.88
N GLN A 68 -1.81 -3.70 -5.72
CA GLN A 68 -0.39 -3.35 -5.84
C GLN A 68 0.42 -3.57 -4.55
N THR A 69 -0.26 -3.79 -3.42
CA THR A 69 0.38 -4.03 -2.11
C THR A 69 0.05 -5.42 -1.61
N ALA A 70 1.03 -6.07 -1.00
CA ALA A 70 0.92 -7.46 -0.54
C ALA A 70 0.18 -7.60 0.79
N SER A 71 0.29 -6.60 1.67
CA SER A 71 -0.22 -6.63 3.04
C SER A 71 -0.94 -5.33 3.39
N ILE A 72 -1.82 -5.38 4.40
CA ILE A 72 -2.46 -4.19 4.97
C ILE A 72 -1.39 -3.28 5.57
N ARG A 73 -0.36 -3.87 6.16
CA ARG A 73 0.75 -3.13 6.76
C ARG A 73 1.50 -2.29 5.75
N GLN A 74 1.83 -2.85 4.58
CA GLN A 74 2.46 -2.07 3.51
C GLN A 74 1.49 -1.02 2.96
N GLN A 75 0.22 -1.37 2.73
CA GLN A 75 -0.79 -0.41 2.26
C GLN A 75 -0.97 0.78 3.22
N ALA A 76 -0.91 0.53 4.52
CA ALA A 76 -0.92 1.58 5.54
C ALA A 76 0.35 2.41 5.48
N ALA A 77 1.53 1.78 5.44
CA ALA A 77 2.81 2.49 5.33
C ALA A 77 2.87 3.41 4.10
N ASP A 78 2.40 2.94 2.95
CA ASP A 78 2.34 3.72 1.71
C ASP A 78 1.42 4.93 1.86
N ALA A 79 0.26 4.77 2.52
CA ALA A 79 -0.66 5.88 2.78
C ALA A 79 -0.11 6.87 3.81
N PHE A 80 0.58 6.40 4.85
CA PHE A 80 1.28 7.27 5.80
C PHE A 80 2.29 8.15 5.07
N ALA A 81 3.11 7.56 4.19
CA ALA A 81 4.12 8.31 3.44
C ALA A 81 3.53 9.22 2.34
N GLY A 82 2.68 8.66 1.47
CA GLY A 82 2.21 9.33 0.26
C GLY A 82 1.00 10.25 0.45
N ASP A 83 0.12 9.94 1.40
CA ASP A 83 -1.11 10.73 1.61
C ASP A 83 -0.98 11.69 2.80
N ILE A 84 -0.32 11.27 3.88
CA ILE A 84 -0.23 12.03 5.14
C ILE A 84 1.14 12.74 5.29
N GLY A 85 2.20 12.21 4.70
CA GLY A 85 3.56 12.74 4.84
C GLY A 85 4.24 12.36 6.15
N ILE A 86 3.97 11.15 6.66
CA ILE A 86 4.54 10.60 7.89
C ILE A 86 5.36 9.37 7.57
N SER A 87 6.59 9.32 8.08
CA SER A 87 7.49 8.17 7.94
C SER A 87 7.09 6.99 8.83
N THR A 88 7.32 5.79 8.32
CA THR A 88 7.12 4.50 9.01
C THR A 88 8.40 3.66 8.93
N PRO A 89 8.51 2.53 9.65
CA PRO A 89 9.65 1.61 9.50
C PRO A 89 9.81 1.09 8.07
N GLU A 90 8.71 0.84 7.37
CA GLU A 90 8.66 0.36 5.99
C GLU A 90 9.00 1.49 5.00
N MET A 91 8.61 2.73 5.31
CA MET A 91 8.88 3.94 4.51
C MET A 91 9.65 4.98 5.34
N PRO A 92 10.95 4.77 5.62
CA PRO A 92 11.75 5.59 6.54
C PRO A 92 12.24 6.90 5.89
N LYS A 93 11.31 7.67 5.33
CA LYS A 93 11.56 8.94 4.65
C LYS A 93 10.83 10.09 5.38
N PRO A 94 11.32 10.53 6.55
CA PRO A 94 10.68 11.61 7.30
C PRO A 94 10.76 12.98 6.60
N TRP A 95 11.55 13.08 5.54
CA TRP A 95 11.63 14.21 4.62
C TRP A 95 10.73 14.04 3.38
N GLY A 96 9.87 13.00 3.33
CA GLY A 96 8.97 12.75 2.20
C GLY A 96 9.72 12.51 0.88
N ASP A 97 9.26 13.18 -0.18
CA ASP A 97 9.74 13.01 -1.56
C ASP A 97 11.01 13.83 -1.89
N CYS A 98 11.63 14.51 -0.92
CA CYS A 98 12.89 15.22 -1.17
C CYS A 98 13.92 14.28 -1.79
N THR A 99 14.56 14.75 -2.86
CA THR A 99 15.63 14.01 -3.57
C THR A 99 17.01 14.37 -3.02
N GLU A 100 18.03 13.56 -3.34
CA GLU A 100 19.43 13.83 -2.94
C GLU A 100 19.96 15.19 -3.43
N ALA A 101 19.38 15.74 -4.50
CA ALA A 101 19.73 17.05 -5.02
C ALA A 101 19.21 18.21 -4.14
N GLU A 102 18.14 17.99 -3.38
CA GLU A 102 17.42 19.00 -2.61
C GLU A 102 17.91 19.05 -1.16
N LYS A 103 19.18 19.45 -0.97
CA LYS A 103 19.83 19.45 0.34
C LYS A 103 19.08 20.24 1.41
N ASP A 104 18.51 21.38 1.04
CA ASP A 104 17.75 22.22 1.98
C ASP A 104 16.46 21.52 2.42
N CYS A 105 15.79 20.80 1.51
CA CYS A 105 14.59 19.99 1.78
C CYS A 105 14.92 18.85 2.77
N LEU A 106 16.01 18.12 2.52
CA LEU A 106 16.49 17.04 3.41
C LEU A 106 16.90 17.54 4.81
N ALA A 107 17.32 18.79 4.93
CA ALA A 107 17.74 19.40 6.20
C ALA A 107 16.58 20.02 7.00
N MET A 108 15.35 20.04 6.45
CA MET A 108 14.18 20.57 7.16
C MET A 108 13.88 19.75 8.43
N PRO A 109 13.34 20.38 9.47
CA PRO A 109 12.87 19.66 10.65
C PRO A 109 11.81 18.62 10.28
N ASN A 110 11.86 17.46 10.92
CA ASN A 110 10.87 16.40 10.80
C ASN A 110 10.31 16.01 12.18
N GLY A 111 9.28 15.16 12.20
CA GLY A 111 8.61 14.74 13.43
C GLY A 111 9.27 13.56 14.15
N VAL A 112 10.43 13.05 13.68
CA VAL A 112 11.06 11.88 14.28
C VAL A 112 11.50 12.19 15.71
N GLN A 113 10.97 11.42 16.65
CA GLN A 113 11.37 11.48 18.05
C GLN A 113 12.31 10.33 18.37
N GLN A 114 13.61 10.60 18.49
CA GLN A 114 14.65 9.57 18.67
C GLN A 114 14.41 8.65 19.89
N ARG A 115 13.72 9.16 20.93
CA ARG A 115 13.32 8.36 22.11
C ARG A 115 12.23 7.31 21.82
N LEU A 116 11.51 7.43 20.71
CA LEU A 116 10.40 6.57 20.31
C LEU A 116 10.74 5.67 19.10
N GLY A 117 11.81 5.96 18.39
CA GLY A 117 12.26 5.18 17.23
C GLY A 117 12.94 6.04 16.16
N THR A 118 13.11 5.46 14.98
CA THR A 118 13.74 6.07 13.80
C THR A 118 12.75 6.64 12.79
N ALA A 119 11.45 6.48 13.03
CA ALA A 119 10.36 6.95 12.17
C ALA A 119 9.31 7.70 13.01
N GLU A 120 8.50 8.52 12.35
CA GLU A 120 7.45 9.32 12.99
C GLU A 120 6.29 8.47 13.51
N ALA A 121 5.92 7.41 12.79
CA ALA A 121 5.00 6.37 13.22
C ALA A 121 5.77 5.06 13.47
N PRO A 122 6.30 4.83 14.70
CA PRO A 122 7.07 3.64 15.04
C PRO A 122 6.20 2.37 15.08
N PRO A 123 6.79 1.15 15.21
CA PRO A 123 6.04 -0.11 15.15
C PRO A 123 4.78 -0.17 16.04
N PRO A 124 4.79 0.30 17.31
CA PRO A 124 3.57 0.30 18.12
C PRO A 124 2.42 1.15 17.56
N VAL A 125 2.72 2.18 16.77
CA VAL A 125 1.70 2.98 16.07
C VAL A 125 1.17 2.21 14.86
N MET A 126 2.06 1.59 14.09
CA MET A 126 1.67 0.77 12.93
C MET A 126 0.81 -0.42 13.34
N ASP A 127 1.09 -1.04 14.47
CA ASP A 127 0.30 -2.19 14.98
C ASP A 127 -1.14 -1.81 15.35
N LEU A 128 -1.40 -0.53 15.66
CA LEU A 128 -2.75 -0.02 15.96
C LEU A 128 -3.62 0.17 14.70
N VAL A 129 -3.01 0.17 13.51
CA VAL A 129 -3.69 0.49 12.24
C VAL A 129 -3.62 -0.65 11.22
N THR A 130 -3.10 -1.82 11.61
CA THR A 130 -2.84 -2.96 10.72
C THR A 130 -3.44 -4.27 11.25
N PHE A 131 -4.74 -4.25 11.57
CA PHE A 131 -5.49 -5.36 12.17
C PHE A 131 -6.51 -6.02 11.22
#